data_AF-A0A7X4HYN1-F1
#
_entry.id   AF-A0A7X4HYN1-F1
#
_cell.length_a   1.000
_cell.length_b   1.000
_cell.length_c   1.000
_cell.angle_alpha   90.00
_cell.angle_beta   90.00
_cell.angle_gamma   90.00
#
_symmetry.space_group_name_H-M   'P 1'
#
loop_
_entity.id
_entity.type
_entity.pdbx_description
1 polymer ?
#
loop_
_entity_poly.entity_id
_entity_poly.type
_entity_poly.pdbx_seq_one_letter_code
_entity_poly.pdbx_strand_id
1 'polypeptide(L)'
;MVPGSAPRSRARVSGRPRVRLRPLAAHGLRGALPGRDTPEAPTVRSPGHGAAGAREDAGRRAGTARRYLEYLRLSYQVVLLQPYARNLTSSTVKTPKLYWMDLGLLRHGTRNWGELTGPLFETLVVSEARKWIDTLGRDVSLHFYRTRSGREVDLLIDAGNGIIGIEIKNRVRVARTDCTGLLALARTLGDEWAGGLVVHRGEALEELAPGLWAVPAHRLF
;
A
#
# COMPACT_ATOMS: atom_id res chain seq x y z
N MET A 1 -24.61 -20.44 -56.47
CA MET A 1 -24.38 -21.80 -57.01
C MET A 1 -23.35 -22.47 -56.10
N VAL A 2 -23.77 -23.53 -55.42
CA VAL A 2 -23.11 -24.36 -54.34
C VAL A 2 -22.11 -25.33 -55.04
N PRO A 3 -21.11 -26.03 -54.41
CA PRO A 3 -21.05 -26.62 -53.04
C PRO A 3 -19.66 -26.57 -52.34
N GLY A 4 -19.40 -27.03 -51.12
CA GLY A 4 -20.14 -27.76 -50.09
C GLY A 4 -19.16 -28.31 -49.02
N SER A 5 -19.57 -28.24 -47.75
CA SER A 5 -19.27 -29.08 -46.57
C SER A 5 -17.94 -29.87 -46.42
N ALA A 6 -17.28 -29.66 -45.27
CA ALA A 6 -16.96 -30.74 -44.30
C ALA A 6 -16.51 -30.18 -42.92
N PRO A 7 -17.08 -30.63 -41.78
CA PRO A 7 -16.52 -30.42 -40.45
C PRO A 7 -16.02 -31.74 -39.82
N ARG A 8 -14.79 -31.75 -39.28
CA ARG A 8 -14.21 -32.81 -38.42
C ARG A 8 -13.16 -32.12 -37.53
N SER A 9 -12.92 -32.41 -36.25
CA SER A 9 -13.44 -33.37 -35.29
C SER A 9 -12.98 -32.93 -33.88
N ARG A 10 -13.78 -33.19 -32.84
CA ARG A 10 -13.38 -33.09 -31.43
C ARG A 10 -12.24 -34.08 -31.10
N ALA A 11 -11.23 -33.63 -30.36
CA ALA A 11 -10.36 -34.46 -29.53
C ALA A 11 -10.30 -33.83 -28.12
N ARG A 12 -11.06 -34.35 -27.14
CA ARG A 12 -10.69 -35.35 -26.13
C ARG A 12 -9.50 -34.95 -25.23
N VAL A 13 -9.88 -34.39 -24.07
CA VAL A 13 -9.46 -34.76 -22.70
C VAL A 13 -8.13 -35.50 -22.54
N SER A 14 -7.18 -34.81 -21.90
CA SER A 14 -6.09 -35.35 -21.09
C SER A 14 -5.78 -34.29 -20.02
N GLY A 15 -5.78 -34.52 -18.70
CA GLY A 15 -5.74 -35.76 -17.95
C GLY A 15 -4.53 -35.82 -17.02
N ARG A 16 -4.60 -35.08 -15.89
CA ARG A 16 -3.88 -35.28 -14.60
C ARG A 16 -2.43 -34.73 -14.50
N PRO A 17 -1.92 -34.43 -13.27
CA PRO A 17 -2.38 -34.93 -11.97
C PRO A 17 -2.69 -33.89 -10.87
N ARG A 18 -3.72 -34.23 -10.09
CA ARG A 18 -4.00 -33.67 -8.76
C ARG A 18 -2.92 -34.17 -7.80
N VAL A 19 -2.16 -33.24 -7.22
CA VAL A 19 -1.28 -33.51 -6.08
C VAL A 19 -2.17 -33.75 -4.85
N ARG A 20 -2.23 -34.99 -4.37
CA ARG A 20 -2.83 -35.32 -3.07
C ARG A 20 -1.85 -34.92 -1.97
N LEU A 21 -2.18 -33.88 -1.22
CA LEU A 21 -1.54 -33.63 0.07
C LEU A 21 -2.00 -34.72 1.06
N ARG A 22 -1.04 -35.51 1.56
CA ARG A 22 -1.26 -36.40 2.70
C ARG A 22 -1.38 -35.53 3.96
N PRO A 23 -2.40 -35.75 4.82
CA PRO A 23 -2.39 -35.17 6.16
C PRO A 23 -1.32 -35.89 6.99
N LEU A 24 -0.36 -35.13 7.53
CA LEU A 24 0.60 -35.67 8.50
C LEU A 24 -0.16 -35.84 9.82
N ALA A 25 -0.32 -37.11 10.21
CA ALA A 25 -0.96 -37.49 11.45
C ALA A 25 -0.20 -36.95 12.66
N ALA A 26 -0.95 -36.41 13.62
CA ALA A 26 -0.48 -36.09 14.96
C ALA A 26 -0.02 -37.38 15.68
N HIS A 27 1.28 -37.48 15.94
CA HIS A 27 1.81 -38.18 17.11
C HIS A 27 1.93 -37.10 18.21
N GLY A 28 1.34 -37.22 19.39
CA GLY A 28 1.08 -38.44 20.14
C GLY A 28 2.29 -38.82 21.01
N LEU A 29 2.87 -37.86 21.74
CA LEU A 29 3.77 -38.16 22.86
C LEU A 29 3.19 -37.57 24.15
N ARG A 30 2.51 -38.44 24.89
CA ARG A 30 2.36 -38.34 26.35
C ARG A 30 3.74 -38.56 26.94
N GLY A 31 4.22 -37.58 27.71
CA GLY A 31 5.41 -37.68 28.54
C GLY A 31 5.11 -36.98 29.86
N ALA A 32 5.24 -37.73 30.95
CA ALA A 32 4.88 -37.34 32.30
C ALA A 32 5.63 -36.10 32.81
N LEU A 33 4.93 -35.28 33.59
CA LEU A 33 5.46 -34.19 34.41
C LEU A 33 6.19 -34.76 35.63
N PRO A 34 7.42 -34.31 35.94
CA PRO A 34 7.95 -34.33 37.30
C PRO A 34 8.04 -32.91 37.88
N GLY A 35 7.61 -32.77 39.14
CA GLY A 35 8.06 -31.75 40.09
C GLY A 35 7.87 -30.27 39.72
N ARG A 36 6.75 -29.67 40.14
CA ARG A 36 6.68 -28.22 40.32
C ARG A 36 7.26 -27.88 41.69
N ASP A 37 8.58 -27.70 41.73
CA ASP A 37 9.18 -26.79 42.70
C ASP A 37 8.81 -25.38 42.25
N THR A 38 8.02 -24.67 43.04
CA THR A 38 7.76 -23.23 42.86
C THR A 38 9.07 -22.48 43.06
N PRO A 39 9.63 -21.80 42.02
CA PRO A 39 10.66 -20.82 42.27
C PRO A 39 9.99 -19.61 42.94
N GLU A 40 10.50 -19.21 44.10
CA GLU A 40 10.23 -17.88 44.66
C GLU A 40 10.43 -16.84 43.55
N ALA A 41 9.41 -16.01 43.34
CA ALA A 41 9.48 -14.92 42.39
C ALA A 41 10.67 -14.02 42.78
N PRO A 42 11.59 -13.69 41.86
CA PRO A 42 12.61 -12.71 42.15
C PRO A 42 11.90 -11.39 42.44
N THR A 43 12.01 -10.91 43.67
CA THR A 43 11.64 -9.54 44.05
C THR A 43 12.38 -8.60 43.12
N VAL A 44 11.68 -8.08 42.11
CA VAL A 44 12.15 -6.98 41.27
C VAL A 44 12.33 -5.80 42.20
N ARG A 45 13.57 -5.57 42.65
CA ARG A 45 13.97 -4.26 43.17
C ARG A 45 13.76 -3.28 42.03
N SER A 46 12.76 -2.42 42.17
CA SER A 46 12.53 -1.27 41.29
C SER A 46 13.85 -0.55 41.06
N PRO A 47 14.33 -0.40 39.82
CA PRO A 47 15.46 0.48 39.56
C PRO A 47 14.95 1.90 39.82
N GLY A 48 15.52 2.55 40.83
CA GLY A 48 15.44 4.00 40.99
C GLY A 48 16.19 4.70 39.86
N HIS A 49 15.66 4.65 38.64
CA HIS A 49 16.15 5.42 37.50
C HIS A 49 14.99 6.29 37.02
N GLY A 50 15.07 7.56 37.40
CA GLY A 50 14.06 8.56 37.13
C GLY A 50 13.75 8.74 35.65
N ALA A 51 12.63 9.41 35.37
CA ALA A 51 12.12 9.75 34.04
C ALA A 51 13.15 10.35 33.05
N ALA A 52 14.30 10.82 33.54
CA ALA A 52 15.44 11.27 32.74
C ALA A 52 16.08 10.13 31.91
N GLY A 53 16.32 8.94 32.50
CA GLY A 53 16.94 7.81 31.80
C GLY A 53 16.05 7.23 30.69
N ALA A 54 14.73 7.20 30.93
CA ALA A 54 13.75 6.79 29.91
C ALA A 54 13.69 7.76 28.72
N ARG A 55 13.82 9.08 28.98
CA ARG A 55 13.86 10.12 27.93
C ARG A 55 15.16 10.08 27.14
N GLU A 56 16.28 9.87 27.80
CA GLU A 56 17.59 9.76 27.16
C GLU A 56 17.68 8.52 26.28
N ASP A 57 17.17 7.37 26.76
CA ASP A 57 17.07 6.17 25.94
C ASP A 57 16.09 6.34 24.77
N ALA A 58 14.95 6.99 24.97
CA ALA A 58 14.02 7.30 23.90
C ALA A 58 14.66 8.22 22.84
N GLY A 59 15.46 9.20 23.26
CA GLY A 59 16.24 10.07 22.38
C GLY A 59 17.30 9.33 21.58
N ARG A 60 18.04 8.41 22.21
CA ARG A 60 19.01 7.54 21.52
C ARG A 60 18.35 6.59 20.52
N ARG A 61 17.20 6.01 20.88
CA ARG A 61 16.39 5.17 19.99
C ARG A 61 15.83 5.98 18.82
N ALA A 62 15.37 7.20 19.04
CA ALA A 62 14.88 8.10 18.00
C ALA A 62 15.99 8.53 17.03
N GLY A 63 17.18 8.88 17.52
CA GLY A 63 18.34 9.20 16.68
C GLY A 63 18.78 8.01 15.82
N THR A 64 18.75 6.81 16.39
CA THR A 64 19.06 5.56 15.67
C THR A 64 18.01 5.25 14.61
N ALA A 65 16.72 5.40 14.92
CA ALA A 65 15.63 5.19 13.96
C ALA A 65 15.69 6.18 12.79
N ARG A 66 15.99 7.46 13.06
CA ARG A 66 16.15 8.47 12.01
C ARG A 66 17.32 8.14 11.08
N ARG A 67 18.45 7.68 11.63
CA ARG A 67 19.61 7.27 10.83
C ARG A 67 19.28 6.06 9.94
N TYR A 68 18.59 5.05 10.47
CA TYR A 68 18.17 3.90 9.67
C TYR A 68 17.15 4.28 8.59
N LEU A 69 16.21 5.18 8.90
CA LEU A 69 15.30 5.72 7.90
C LEU A 69 16.05 6.41 6.76
N GLU A 70 17.07 7.21 7.07
CA GLU A 70 17.88 7.85 6.04
C GLU A 70 18.61 6.82 5.17
N TYR A 71 19.17 5.75 5.77
CA TYR A 71 19.78 4.66 5.00
C TYR A 71 18.78 3.95 4.10
N LEU A 72 17.57 3.66 4.58
CA LEU A 72 16.51 3.06 3.75
C LEU A 72 16.09 3.99 2.61
N ARG A 73 16.08 5.30 2.83
CA ARG A 73 15.76 6.29 1.80
C ARG A 73 16.87 6.37 0.75
N LEU A 74 18.13 6.48 1.16
CA LEU A 74 19.30 6.55 0.26
C LEU A 74 19.49 5.26 -0.56
N SER A 75 19.08 4.11 0.00
CA SER A 75 19.10 2.82 -0.68
C SER A 75 17.80 2.49 -1.44
N TYR A 76 16.90 3.46 -1.60
CA TYR A 76 15.63 3.35 -2.32
C TYR A 76 14.70 2.23 -1.81
N GLN A 77 14.85 1.80 -0.55
CA GLN A 77 13.96 0.81 0.07
C GLN A 77 12.64 1.43 0.51
N VAL A 78 12.66 2.72 0.88
CA VAL A 78 11.48 3.48 1.27
C VAL A 78 11.47 4.86 0.62
N VAL A 79 10.28 5.42 0.45
CA VAL A 79 10.05 6.78 -0.04
C VAL A 79 9.17 7.56 0.92
N LEU A 80 9.40 8.87 0.97
CA LEU A 80 8.58 9.80 1.74
C LEU A 80 7.72 10.62 0.77
N LEU A 81 6.44 10.27 0.69
CA LEU A 81 5.45 10.99 -0.10
C LEU A 81 5.09 12.29 0.62
N GLN A 82 5.42 13.42 -0.01
CA GLN A 82 5.23 14.74 0.59
C GLN A 82 3.77 15.19 0.45
N PRO A 83 3.23 15.97 1.40
CA PRO A 83 1.94 16.61 1.22
C PRO A 83 2.03 17.64 0.08
N TYR A 84 0.99 17.73 -0.74
CA TYR A 84 0.87 18.78 -1.73
C TYR A 84 0.65 20.14 -1.04
N ALA A 85 1.53 21.11 -1.31
CA ALA A 85 1.60 22.37 -0.55
C ALA A 85 1.44 23.65 -1.39
N ARG A 86 1.28 23.55 -2.71
CA ARG A 86 1.28 24.72 -3.61
C ARG A 86 -0.05 25.49 -3.49
N ASN A 87 0.00 26.78 -3.16
CA ASN A 87 -1.08 27.77 -3.25
C ASN A 87 -2.45 27.45 -2.60
N LEU A 88 -2.52 26.47 -1.71
CA LEU A 88 -3.75 26.16 -0.97
C LEU A 88 -3.63 26.74 0.43
N THR A 89 -4.63 27.52 0.83
CA THR A 89 -4.73 28.32 2.08
C THR A 89 -4.76 27.47 3.37
N SER A 90 -4.17 26.28 3.35
CA SER A 90 -4.06 25.35 4.45
C SER A 90 -2.58 25.09 4.71
N SER A 91 -1.92 26.03 5.37
CA SER A 91 -0.72 25.74 6.15
C SER A 91 -1.07 24.62 7.14
N THR A 92 -0.69 23.40 6.81
CA THR A 92 -0.56 22.33 7.77
C THR A 92 0.70 21.61 7.39
N VAL A 93 1.74 21.79 8.20
CA VAL A 93 2.94 20.94 8.20
C VAL A 93 2.44 19.52 8.46
N LYS A 94 2.22 18.75 7.40
CA LYS A 94 1.80 17.36 7.50
C LYS A 94 3.03 16.47 7.41
N THR A 95 3.09 15.51 8.32
CA THR A 95 4.14 14.49 8.28
C THR A 95 4.05 13.74 6.96
N PRO A 96 5.16 13.62 6.20
CA PRO A 96 5.20 12.82 5.00
C PRO A 96 4.75 11.37 5.25
N LYS A 97 4.07 10.76 4.28
CA LYS A 97 3.72 9.34 4.36
C LYS A 97 4.94 8.50 3.93
N LEU A 98 5.28 7.48 4.70
CA LEU A 98 6.36 6.55 4.38
C LEU A 98 5.80 5.32 3.66
N TYR A 99 6.35 4.99 2.50
CA TYR A 99 6.01 3.78 1.75
C TYR A 99 7.25 2.96 1.44
N TRP A 100 7.10 1.63 1.46
CA TRP A 100 8.14 0.70 1.02
C TRP A 100 8.08 0.54 -0.50
N MET A 101 9.24 0.46 -1.14
CA MET A 101 9.32 0.24 -2.59
C MET A 101 9.10 -1.21 -2.99
N ASP A 102 9.31 -2.15 -2.07
CA ASP A 102 9.12 -3.59 -2.27
C ASP A 102 8.18 -4.16 -1.19
N LEU A 103 7.03 -4.68 -1.62
CA LEU A 103 6.06 -5.29 -0.73
C LEU A 103 6.54 -6.63 -0.13
N GLY A 104 7.34 -7.39 -0.88
CA GLY A 104 7.92 -8.64 -0.41
C GLY A 104 8.85 -8.39 0.77
N LEU A 105 9.71 -7.37 0.69
CA LEU A 105 10.58 -6.97 1.81
C LEU A 105 9.78 -6.46 3.01
N LEU A 106 8.78 -5.61 2.79
CA LEU A 106 7.89 -5.14 3.87
C LEU A 106 7.20 -6.32 4.56
N ARG A 107 6.61 -7.24 3.79
CA ARG A 107 5.90 -8.42 4.32
C ARG A 107 6.86 -9.37 5.04
N HIS A 108 8.06 -9.57 4.49
CA HIS A 108 9.08 -10.40 5.12
C HIS A 108 9.52 -9.83 6.47
N GLY A 109 9.88 -8.54 6.50
CA GLY A 109 10.33 -7.85 7.72
C GLY A 109 9.26 -7.78 8.81
N THR A 110 7.98 -7.66 8.42
CA THR A 110 6.83 -7.65 9.36
C THR A 110 6.26 -9.03 9.65
N ARG A 111 6.77 -10.09 9.00
CA ARG A 111 6.20 -11.45 9.01
C ARG A 111 4.70 -11.49 8.64
N ASN A 112 4.28 -10.58 7.75
CA ASN A 112 2.89 -10.47 7.31
C ASN A 112 2.65 -11.21 5.99
N TRP A 113 2.30 -12.48 6.10
CA TRP A 113 1.99 -13.37 4.97
C TRP A 113 0.50 -13.51 4.68
N GLY A 114 -0.34 -12.70 5.34
CA GLY A 114 -1.78 -12.74 5.17
C GLY A 114 -2.26 -12.06 3.88
N GLU A 115 -3.58 -11.90 3.79
CA GLU A 115 -4.24 -11.21 2.69
C GLU A 115 -3.71 -9.78 2.48
N LEU A 116 -3.87 -9.28 1.25
CA LEU A 116 -3.51 -7.90 0.92
C LEU A 116 -4.46 -6.92 1.62
N THR A 117 -3.97 -6.28 2.69
CA THR A 117 -4.70 -5.26 3.44
C THR A 117 -4.76 -3.94 2.67
N GLY A 118 -5.66 -3.03 3.09
CA GLY A 118 -5.77 -1.68 2.51
C GLY A 118 -4.44 -0.93 2.46
N PRO A 119 -3.72 -0.78 3.60
CA PRO A 119 -2.42 -0.11 3.62
C PRO A 119 -1.34 -0.78 2.77
N LEU A 120 -1.35 -2.11 2.66
CA LEU A 120 -0.41 -2.82 1.78
C LEU A 120 -0.75 -2.57 0.31
N PHE A 121 -2.03 -2.56 -0.06
CA PHE A 121 -2.45 -2.23 -1.43
C PHE A 121 -2.14 -0.78 -1.79
N GLU A 122 -2.35 0.17 -0.87
CA GLU A 122 -1.93 1.56 -1.04
C GLU A 122 -0.42 1.66 -1.25
N THR A 123 0.36 0.96 -0.43
CA THR A 123 1.82 0.89 -0.59
C THR A 123 2.21 0.34 -1.96
N LEU A 124 1.50 -0.67 -2.46
CA LEU A 124 1.75 -1.26 -3.79
C LEU A 124 1.50 -0.23 -4.89
N VAL A 125 0.35 0.43 -4.88
CA VAL A 125 0.03 1.41 -5.93
C VAL A 125 1.01 2.59 -5.89
N VAL A 126 1.35 3.10 -4.71
CA VAL A 126 2.29 4.22 -4.56
C VAL A 126 3.70 3.83 -4.98
N SER A 127 4.19 2.63 -4.61
CA SER A 127 5.52 2.17 -5.00
C SER A 127 5.65 1.94 -6.50
N GLU A 128 4.62 1.37 -7.14
CA GLU A 128 4.59 1.22 -8.59
C GLU A 128 4.55 2.57 -9.30
N ALA A 129 3.65 3.47 -8.90
CA ALA A 129 3.59 4.83 -9.45
C ALA A 129 4.93 5.56 -9.31
N ARG A 130 5.60 5.41 -8.16
CA ARG A 130 6.91 6.00 -7.91
C ARG A 130 7.97 5.47 -8.88
N LYS A 131 8.03 4.16 -9.09
CA LYS A 131 8.96 3.54 -10.06
C LYS A 131 8.70 4.05 -11.47
N TRP A 132 7.44 4.17 -11.89
CA TRP A 132 7.08 4.72 -13.19
C TRP A 132 7.55 6.17 -13.34
N ILE A 133 7.28 7.04 -12.36
CA ILE A 133 7.70 8.45 -12.42
C ILE A 133 9.22 8.58 -12.44
N ASP A 134 9.93 7.88 -11.56
CA ASP A 134 11.39 7.94 -11.49
C ASP A 134 12.07 7.44 -12.78
N THR A 135 11.40 6.59 -13.57
CA THR A 135 11.91 6.06 -14.85
C THR A 135 11.43 6.83 -16.09
N LEU A 136 10.48 7.75 -15.94
CA LEU A 136 9.88 8.49 -17.06
C LEU A 136 10.83 9.55 -17.66
N GLY A 137 11.85 9.99 -16.91
CA GLY A 137 12.80 11.01 -17.35
C GLY A 137 12.16 12.40 -17.54
N ARG A 138 11.04 12.67 -16.88
CA ARG A 138 10.30 13.94 -16.94
C ARG A 138 10.20 14.56 -15.55
N ASP A 139 10.03 15.88 -15.51
CA ASP A 139 9.77 16.60 -14.27
C ASP A 139 8.31 16.40 -13.82
N VAL A 140 8.08 15.27 -13.17
CA VAL A 140 6.78 14.87 -12.63
C VAL A 140 6.97 14.49 -11.17
N SER A 141 6.09 14.96 -10.31
CA SER A 141 6.21 14.79 -8.86
C SER A 141 4.99 14.10 -8.27
N LEU A 142 5.25 13.27 -7.25
CA LEU A 142 4.21 12.54 -6.52
C LEU A 142 3.99 13.17 -5.14
N HIS A 143 2.72 13.39 -4.82
CA HIS A 143 2.30 13.97 -3.54
C HIS A 143 1.08 13.22 -2.99
N PHE A 144 0.70 13.48 -1.75
CA PHE A 144 -0.67 13.19 -1.28
C PHE A 144 -1.37 14.49 -0.97
N TYR A 145 -2.71 14.50 -1.01
CA TYR A 145 -3.49 15.66 -0.63
C TYR A 145 -4.33 15.38 0.61
N ARG A 146 -4.35 16.33 1.53
CA ARG A 146 -5.24 16.28 2.67
C ARG A 146 -5.67 17.69 3.05
N THR A 147 -6.93 17.91 3.38
CA THR A 147 -7.43 19.18 3.92
C THR A 147 -7.36 19.21 5.44
N ARG A 148 -7.64 20.37 6.06
CA ARG A 148 -7.87 20.46 7.51
C ARG A 148 -9.18 19.78 7.95
N SER A 149 -10.19 19.77 7.07
CA SER A 149 -11.47 19.09 7.28
C SER A 149 -11.41 17.56 7.17
N GLY A 150 -10.21 16.99 7.01
CA GLY A 150 -10.01 15.54 7.00
C GLY A 150 -10.28 14.86 5.67
N ARG A 151 -10.52 15.61 4.58
CA ARG A 151 -10.59 15.01 3.23
C ARG A 151 -9.19 14.62 2.78
N GLU A 152 -9.07 13.46 2.17
CA GLU A 152 -7.82 12.89 1.68
C GLU A 152 -7.98 12.49 0.22
N VAL A 153 -6.91 12.67 -0.56
CA VAL A 153 -6.69 12.01 -1.84
C VAL A 153 -5.33 11.34 -1.73
N ASP A 154 -5.29 10.03 -1.98
CA ASP A 154 -4.16 9.18 -1.60
C ASP A 154 -2.87 9.54 -2.34
N LEU A 155 -2.97 9.86 -3.63
CA LEU A 155 -1.83 10.18 -4.49
C LEU A 155 -2.22 11.26 -5.51
N LEU A 156 -1.33 12.22 -5.74
CA LEU A 156 -1.39 13.21 -6.81
C LEU A 156 -0.16 13.06 -7.69
N ILE A 157 -0.38 13.20 -8.99
CA ILE A 157 0.67 13.34 -9.99
C ILE A 157 0.64 14.79 -10.48
N ASP A 158 1.69 15.55 -10.20
CA ASP A 158 1.85 16.92 -10.66
C ASP A 158 2.93 16.96 -11.75
N ALA A 159 2.50 17.26 -12.98
CA ALA A 159 3.36 17.40 -14.17
C ALA A 159 3.71 18.86 -14.50
N GLY A 160 3.41 19.80 -13.59
CA GLY A 160 3.64 21.23 -13.75
C GLY A 160 2.60 21.96 -14.61
N ASN A 161 1.99 21.29 -15.58
CA ASN A 161 0.94 21.82 -16.45
C ASN A 161 -0.45 21.19 -16.19
N GLY A 162 -0.56 20.36 -15.17
CA GLY A 162 -1.79 19.66 -14.83
C GLY A 162 -1.58 18.65 -13.71
N ILE A 163 -2.64 18.43 -12.95
CA ILE A 163 -2.65 17.55 -11.78
C ILE A 163 -3.66 16.44 -12.00
N ILE A 164 -3.20 15.20 -11.83
CA ILE A 164 -4.05 14.02 -11.82
C ILE A 164 -4.18 13.53 -10.38
N GLY A 165 -5.42 13.38 -9.90
CA GLY A 165 -5.70 12.81 -8.57
C GLY A 165 -5.98 11.32 -8.62
N ILE A 166 -5.46 10.57 -7.65
CA ILE A 166 -5.63 9.11 -7.56
C ILE A 166 -6.13 8.75 -6.16
N GLU A 167 -7.25 8.01 -6.14
CA GLU A 167 -7.85 7.41 -4.95
C GLU A 167 -7.62 5.90 -4.99
N ILE A 168 -7.19 5.28 -3.89
CA ILE A 168 -6.81 3.86 -3.87
C ILE A 168 -7.79 3.06 -3.02
N LYS A 169 -8.45 2.07 -3.64
CA LYS A 169 -9.49 1.25 -2.99
C LYS A 169 -9.16 -0.24 -3.06
N ASN A 170 -8.83 -0.83 -1.91
CA ASN A 170 -8.60 -2.28 -1.79
C ASN A 170 -9.92 -3.08 -1.80
N ARG A 171 -10.63 -3.06 -2.94
CA ARG A 171 -11.83 -3.86 -3.20
C ARG A 171 -12.06 -4.02 -4.70
N VAL A 172 -12.94 -4.95 -5.07
CA VAL A 172 -13.20 -5.28 -6.48
C VAL A 172 -14.08 -4.24 -7.16
N ARG A 173 -15.14 -3.77 -6.50
CA ARG A 173 -16.10 -2.81 -7.04
C ARG A 173 -15.93 -1.45 -6.38
N VAL A 174 -15.98 -0.40 -7.20
CA VAL A 174 -16.00 1.00 -6.77
C VAL A 174 -17.27 1.66 -7.26
N ALA A 175 -17.59 2.81 -6.70
CA ALA A 175 -18.81 3.55 -7.00
C ALA A 175 -18.52 5.03 -7.11
N ARG A 176 -19.48 5.80 -7.64
CA ARG A 176 -19.37 7.26 -7.77
C ARG A 176 -19.05 7.97 -6.45
N THR A 177 -19.49 7.42 -5.32
CA THR A 177 -19.20 7.96 -3.98
C THR A 177 -17.71 7.97 -3.65
N ASP A 178 -16.91 7.11 -4.29
CA ASP A 178 -15.45 7.07 -4.12
C ASP A 178 -14.74 8.24 -4.78
N CYS A 179 -15.40 8.91 -5.70
CA CYS A 179 -14.89 10.11 -6.36
C CYS A 179 -15.04 11.38 -5.51
N THR A 180 -15.66 11.32 -4.33
CA THR A 180 -16.00 12.52 -3.54
C THR A 180 -14.75 13.36 -3.20
N GLY A 181 -13.65 12.71 -2.84
CA GLY A 181 -12.36 13.39 -2.58
C GLY A 181 -11.81 14.05 -3.84
N LEU A 182 -11.78 13.32 -4.96
CA LEU A 182 -11.32 13.80 -6.26
C LEU A 182 -12.16 14.96 -6.79
N LEU A 183 -13.49 14.89 -6.67
CA LEU A 183 -14.40 15.97 -7.07
C LEU A 183 -14.19 17.24 -6.25
N ALA A 184 -13.96 17.10 -4.94
CA ALA A 184 -13.65 18.24 -4.08
C ALA A 184 -12.31 18.87 -4.48
N LEU A 185 -11.30 18.03 -4.75
CA LEU A 185 -9.99 18.47 -5.21
C LEU A 185 -10.06 19.16 -6.58
N ALA A 186 -10.79 18.61 -7.53
CA ALA A 186 -11.00 19.19 -8.86
C ALA A 186 -11.56 20.62 -8.77
N ARG A 187 -12.54 20.86 -7.89
CA ARG A 187 -13.08 22.20 -7.63
C ARG A 187 -12.06 23.15 -7.01
N THR A 188 -11.13 22.62 -6.22
CA THR A 188 -10.07 23.39 -5.57
C THR A 188 -8.96 23.76 -6.56
N LEU A 189 -8.63 22.88 -7.50
CA LEU A 189 -7.56 23.09 -8.48
C LEU A 189 -8.02 23.85 -9.74
N GLY A 190 -9.32 23.82 -10.07
CA GLY A 190 -9.85 24.55 -11.22
C GLY A 190 -9.17 24.10 -12.52
N ASP A 191 -8.57 25.05 -13.24
CA ASP A 191 -7.95 24.82 -14.55
C ASP A 191 -6.69 23.94 -14.47
N GLU A 192 -6.07 23.78 -13.29
CA GLU A 192 -4.94 22.86 -13.10
C GLU A 192 -5.38 21.39 -13.00
N TRP A 193 -6.68 21.10 -12.89
CA TRP A 193 -7.19 19.73 -12.81
C TRP A 193 -7.19 19.04 -14.17
N ALA A 194 -6.38 17.99 -14.31
CA ALA A 194 -6.28 17.21 -15.54
C ALA A 194 -7.19 15.97 -15.56
N GLY A 195 -7.66 15.50 -14.40
CA GLY A 195 -8.51 14.32 -14.30
C GLY A 195 -8.20 13.48 -13.06
N GLY A 196 -8.93 12.38 -12.88
CA GLY A 196 -8.72 11.52 -11.71
C GLY A 196 -9.01 10.05 -11.92
N LEU A 197 -8.37 9.23 -11.08
CA LEU A 197 -8.46 7.77 -11.12
C LEU A 197 -8.88 7.25 -9.76
N VAL A 198 -9.75 6.24 -9.76
CA VAL A 198 -10.02 5.39 -8.61
C VAL A 198 -9.40 4.03 -8.91
N VAL A 199 -8.24 3.76 -8.32
CA VAL A 199 -7.50 2.52 -8.53
C VAL A 199 -8.05 1.42 -7.62
N HIS A 200 -8.41 0.27 -8.21
CA HIS A 200 -9.05 -0.83 -7.50
C HIS A 200 -8.56 -2.21 -7.94
N ARG A 201 -9.04 -3.27 -7.28
CA ARG A 201 -8.61 -4.66 -7.50
C ARG A 201 -9.52 -5.48 -8.42
N GLY A 202 -10.50 -4.83 -9.05
CA GLY A 202 -11.40 -5.49 -9.98
C GLY A 202 -10.86 -5.56 -11.39
N GLU A 203 -11.72 -5.91 -12.33
CA GLU A 203 -11.40 -6.05 -13.77
C GLU A 203 -12.02 -4.94 -14.63
N ALA A 204 -13.02 -4.25 -14.08
CA ALA A 204 -13.80 -3.24 -14.81
C ALA A 204 -13.01 -1.94 -14.93
N LEU A 205 -12.88 -1.44 -16.16
CA LEU A 205 -12.47 -0.07 -16.46
C LEU A 205 -13.74 0.71 -16.84
N GLU A 206 -14.13 1.68 -16.02
CA GLU A 206 -15.39 2.40 -16.21
C GLU A 206 -15.28 3.86 -15.78
N GLU A 207 -16.04 4.74 -16.44
CA GLU A 207 -16.11 6.14 -16.08
C GLU A 207 -17.14 6.33 -14.94
N LEU A 208 -16.66 6.76 -13.76
CA LEU A 208 -17.48 6.99 -12.58
C LEU A 208 -18.10 8.39 -12.56
N ALA A 209 -17.49 9.36 -13.22
CA ALA A 209 -18.00 10.71 -13.47
C ALA A 209 -17.18 11.33 -14.62
N PRO A 210 -17.64 12.41 -15.26
CA PRO A 210 -16.86 13.04 -16.34
C PRO A 210 -15.40 13.31 -15.94
N GLY A 211 -14.46 12.66 -16.64
CA GLY A 211 -13.02 12.78 -16.36
C GLY A 211 -12.51 12.03 -15.13
N LEU A 212 -13.33 11.17 -14.51
CA LEU A 212 -13.00 10.33 -13.37
C LEU A 212 -13.23 8.85 -13.69
N TRP A 213 -12.16 8.06 -13.65
CA TRP A 213 -12.19 6.67 -14.10
C TRP A 213 -11.89 5.70 -12.97
N ALA A 214 -12.68 4.63 -12.85
CA ALA A 214 -12.30 3.44 -12.11
C ALA A 214 -11.31 2.62 -12.95
N VAL A 215 -10.10 2.39 -12.43
CA VAL A 215 -9.04 1.68 -13.14
C VAL A 215 -8.54 0.48 -12.34
N PRO A 216 -8.50 -0.73 -12.90
CA PRO A 216 -7.84 -1.86 -12.29
C PRO A 216 -6.34 -1.63 -12.08
N ALA A 217 -5.82 -1.92 -10.90
CA ALA A 217 -4.39 -1.77 -10.60
C ALA A 217 -3.50 -2.53 -11.59
N HIS A 218 -3.87 -3.76 -11.96
CA HIS A 218 -3.11 -4.60 -12.91
C HIS A 218 -3.07 -4.05 -14.36
N ARG A 219 -3.81 -2.97 -14.66
CA ARG A 219 -3.74 -2.29 -15.97
C ARG A 219 -2.82 -1.08 -15.96
N LEU A 220 -2.39 -0.62 -14.79
CA LEU A 220 -1.45 0.50 -14.65
C LEU A 220 0.00 0.03 -14.59
N PHE A 221 0.22 -1.18 -14.07
CA PHE A 221 1.53 -1.80 -13.89
C PHE A 221 1.41 -3.33 -13.90
#